data_AF-A0A7C4H6S7-F1
#
_entry.id   AF-A0A7C4H6S7-F1
#
_cell.length_a   1.000
_cell.length_b   1.000
_cell.length_c   1.000
_cell.angle_alpha   90.00
_cell.angle_beta   90.00
_cell.angle_gamma   90.00
#
_symmetry.space_group_name_H-M   'P 1'
#
loop_
_entity.id
_entity.type
_entity.pdbx_description
1 polymer ?
#
loop_
_entity_poly.entity_id
_entity_poly.type
_entity_poly.pdbx_seq_one_letter_code
_entity_poly.pdbx_strand_id
1 'polypeptide(L)'
;MIRVCIGSKNPVKLKGVEKAFRQFFDVVKVEGYGVEDIPKQPIGLKNILKFARYRAEKIKEIDSLCDFYLGIEAGLIDIEELGYFDVHITCLIDKNNRLSYGFSPAFAIPKKFADLLVSGVYEELEEIVDTYYGTSNIGDKGGFISLLTKNNVVREDLVYYSVVMALIPIINLDTYLQ
;
A
#
# COMPACT_ATOMS: atom_id res chain seq x y z
N MET A 1 19.40 13.96 -5.88
CA MET A 1 18.85 12.59 -5.77
C MET A 1 17.88 12.59 -4.59
N ILE A 2 16.62 12.25 -4.84
CA ILE A 2 15.58 12.07 -3.82
C ILE A 2 15.71 10.68 -3.21
N ARG A 3 15.85 10.59 -1.89
CA ARG A 3 15.86 9.32 -1.16
C ARG A 3 14.47 9.00 -0.62
N VAL A 4 13.94 7.84 -0.99
CA VAL A 4 12.60 7.37 -0.57
C VAL A 4 12.77 6.07 0.19
N CYS A 5 12.32 6.05 1.44
CA CYS A 5 12.45 4.90 2.33
C CYS A 5 11.07 4.31 2.60
N ILE A 6 10.91 3.01 2.39
CA ILE A 6 9.61 2.31 2.42
C ILE A 6 9.61 1.21 3.47
N GLY A 7 8.51 1.08 4.20
CA GLY A 7 8.32 0.08 5.26
C GLY A 7 7.92 -1.28 4.72
N SER A 8 8.54 -1.69 3.62
CA SER A 8 8.38 -3.00 3.01
C SER A 8 9.60 -3.36 2.17
N LYS A 9 9.94 -4.64 2.14
CA LYS A 9 10.92 -5.23 1.22
C LYS A 9 10.27 -5.90 0.00
N ASN A 10 8.94 -5.82 -0.14
CA ASN A 10 8.24 -6.46 -1.25
C ASN A 10 8.64 -5.77 -2.57
N PRO A 11 9.11 -6.53 -3.59
CA PRO A 11 9.59 -5.98 -4.85
C PRO A 11 8.51 -5.25 -5.65
N VAL A 12 7.24 -5.70 -5.58
CA VAL A 12 6.10 -5.03 -6.24
C VAL A 12 5.84 -3.67 -5.61
N LYS A 13 5.91 -3.58 -4.27
CA LYS A 13 5.76 -2.29 -3.57
C LYS A 13 6.90 -1.33 -3.94
N LEU A 14 8.15 -1.80 -3.91
CA LEU A 14 9.32 -1.02 -4.28
C LEU A 14 9.20 -0.45 -5.71
N LYS A 15 8.83 -1.29 -6.67
CA LYS A 15 8.61 -0.89 -8.07
C LYS A 15 7.49 0.13 -8.22
N GLY A 16 6.34 -0.10 -7.57
CA GLY A 16 5.20 0.82 -7.64
C GLY A 16 5.54 2.22 -7.09
N VAL A 17 6.29 2.29 -5.99
CA VAL A 17 6.79 3.55 -5.45
C VAL A 17 7.79 4.22 -6.38
N GLU A 18 8.77 3.48 -6.88
CA GLU A 18 9.76 4.02 -7.82
C GLU A 18 9.09 4.61 -9.07
N LYS A 19 8.12 3.87 -9.65
CA LYS A 19 7.31 4.32 -10.79
C LYS A 19 6.55 5.60 -10.49
N ALA A 20 5.96 5.73 -9.29
CA ALA A 20 5.21 6.91 -8.87
C ALA A 20 6.12 8.14 -8.67
N PHE A 21 7.23 7.98 -7.95
CA PHE A 21 8.16 9.07 -7.68
C PHE A 21 8.84 9.59 -8.94
N ARG A 22 9.19 8.71 -9.88
CA ARG A 22 9.80 9.11 -11.17
C ARG A 22 8.89 9.96 -12.06
N GLN A 23 7.58 10.06 -11.76
CA GLN A 23 6.69 11.00 -12.47
C GLN A 23 6.92 12.46 -12.08
N PHE A 24 7.44 12.69 -10.86
CA PHE A 24 7.54 14.04 -10.28
C PHE A 24 8.98 14.44 -9.94
N PHE A 25 9.92 13.48 -9.94
CA PHE A 25 11.31 13.69 -9.57
C PHE A 25 12.25 12.93 -10.52
N ASP A 26 13.28 13.59 -11.04
CA ASP A 26 14.17 13.03 -12.08
C ASP A 26 15.11 11.92 -11.56
N VAL A 27 15.65 12.08 -10.35
CA VAL A 27 16.65 11.17 -9.78
C VAL A 27 16.17 10.67 -8.44
N VAL A 28 15.69 9.42 -8.40
CA VAL A 28 15.08 8.79 -7.23
C VAL A 28 15.84 7.53 -6.85
N LYS A 29 16.12 7.35 -5.56
CA LYS A 29 16.62 6.11 -4.99
C LYS A 29 15.59 5.61 -3.97
N VAL A 30 15.07 4.41 -4.21
CA VAL A 30 14.09 3.75 -3.32
C VAL A 30 14.76 2.66 -2.51
N GLU A 31 14.58 2.69 -1.18
CA GLU A 31 15.17 1.74 -0.24
C GLU A 31 14.07 1.10 0.63
N GLY A 32 14.06 -0.23 0.72
CA GLY A 32 13.06 -1.00 1.46
C GLY A 32 13.56 -1.47 2.83
N TYR A 33 12.76 -1.24 3.86
CA TYR A 33 13.03 -1.60 5.25
C TYR A 33 12.01 -2.62 5.73
N GLY A 34 12.46 -3.58 6.56
CA GLY A 34 11.57 -4.50 7.24
C GLY A 34 10.94 -3.78 8.44
N VAL A 35 9.62 -3.88 8.58
CA VAL A 35 8.90 -3.41 9.77
C VAL A 35 8.04 -4.57 10.27
N GLU A 36 8.28 -4.96 11.51
CA GLU A 36 7.63 -6.08 12.21
C GLU A 36 6.43 -5.59 13.04
N ASP A 37 5.75 -6.52 13.71
CA ASP A 37 4.64 -6.26 14.67
C ASP A 37 3.37 -5.62 14.09
N ILE A 38 3.03 -5.98 12.85
CA ILE A 38 1.83 -5.51 12.15
C ILE A 38 1.04 -6.72 11.67
N PRO A 39 -0.30 -6.77 11.84
CA PRO A 39 -1.13 -7.81 11.23
C PRO A 39 -0.93 -7.85 9.73
N LYS A 40 -0.87 -9.06 9.19
CA LYS A 40 -0.61 -9.28 7.76
C LYS A 40 -1.66 -8.64 6.83
N GLN A 41 -2.95 -8.75 7.17
CA GLN A 41 -4.05 -8.11 6.43
C GLN A 41 -4.96 -7.31 7.39
N PRO A 42 -4.72 -6.00 7.55
CA PRO A 42 -5.59 -5.16 8.37
C PRO A 42 -7.02 -5.08 7.84
N ILE A 43 -7.99 -5.20 8.75
CA ILE A 43 -9.42 -5.05 8.47
C ILE A 43 -9.92 -3.74 9.07
N GLY A 44 -10.66 -2.98 8.28
CA GLY A 44 -11.25 -1.69 8.63
C GLY A 44 -10.30 -0.52 8.35
N LEU A 45 -10.86 0.56 7.80
CA LEU A 45 -10.13 1.75 7.37
C LEU A 45 -9.20 2.32 8.45
N LYS A 46 -9.67 2.39 9.70
CA LYS A 46 -8.89 2.91 10.83
C LYS A 46 -7.60 2.13 11.06
N ASN A 47 -7.65 0.80 10.95
CA ASN A 47 -6.48 -0.05 11.15
C ASN A 47 -5.50 0.09 10.00
N ILE A 48 -5.99 0.09 8.75
CA ILE A 48 -5.14 0.26 7.56
C ILE A 48 -4.37 1.59 7.65
N LEU A 49 -5.05 2.70 7.97
CA LEU A 49 -4.42 4.01 8.16
C LEU A 49 -3.38 3.98 9.29
N LYS A 50 -3.72 3.38 10.43
CA LYS A 50 -2.83 3.26 11.59
C LYS A 50 -1.55 2.52 11.22
N PHE A 51 -1.64 1.38 10.54
CA PHE A 51 -0.48 0.56 10.20
C PHE A 51 0.36 1.15 9.07
N ALA A 52 -0.27 1.75 8.06
CA ALA A 52 0.44 2.55 7.06
C ALA A 52 1.26 3.66 7.73
N ARG A 53 0.67 4.41 8.67
CA ARG A 53 1.39 5.43 9.43
C ARG A 53 2.51 4.86 10.28
N TYR A 54 2.24 3.80 11.02
CA TYR A 54 3.23 3.14 11.88
C TYR A 54 4.46 2.69 11.07
N ARG A 55 4.27 2.10 9.88
CA ARG A 55 5.38 1.77 8.97
C ARG A 55 6.19 3.01 8.60
N ALA A 56 5.54 4.09 8.19
CA ALA A 56 6.21 5.34 7.80
C ALA A 56 7.07 5.92 8.95
N GLU A 57 6.49 5.99 10.16
CA GLU A 57 7.16 6.49 11.36
C GLU A 57 8.34 5.59 11.77
N LYS A 58 8.18 4.27 11.72
CA LYS A 58 9.25 3.32 12.08
C LYS A 58 10.47 3.42 11.17
N ILE A 59 10.28 3.60 9.86
CA ILE A 59 11.42 3.79 8.95
C ILE A 59 12.17 5.07 9.28
N LYS A 60 11.44 6.14 9.62
CA LYS A 60 12.03 7.44 9.97
C LYS A 60 12.86 7.36 11.26
N GLU A 61 12.46 6.50 12.20
CA GLU A 61 13.27 6.18 13.38
C GLU A 61 14.56 5.42 13.01
N ILE A 62 14.51 4.54 12.01
CA ILE A 62 15.64 3.69 11.58
C ILE A 62 16.65 4.46 10.71
N ASP A 63 16.19 5.26 9.75
CA ASP A 63 17.02 6.10 8.88
C ASP A 63 16.38 7.47 8.79
N SER A 64 16.94 8.47 9.47
CA SER A 64 16.38 9.83 9.50
C SER A 64 16.85 10.73 8.36
N LEU A 65 17.61 10.18 7.39
CA LEU A 65 18.26 10.93 6.31
C LEU A 65 17.54 10.76 4.95
N CYS A 66 16.34 10.19 4.91
CA CYS A 66 15.53 10.11 3.70
C CYS A 66 14.72 11.40 3.48
N ASP A 67 14.45 11.75 2.22
CA ASP A 67 13.57 12.87 1.88
C ASP A 67 12.10 12.51 2.12
N PHE A 68 11.76 11.24 1.94
CA PHE A 68 10.40 10.70 2.08
C PHE A 68 10.39 9.34 2.78
N TYR A 69 9.39 9.15 3.63
CA TYR A 69 9.11 7.92 4.38
C TYR A 69 7.73 7.42 4.03
N LEU A 70 7.62 6.19 3.54
CA LEU A 70 6.37 5.61 3.09
C LEU A 70 6.02 4.34 3.84
N GLY A 71 4.78 4.28 4.32
CA GLY A 71 4.17 3.05 4.77
C GLY A 71 2.98 2.72 3.88
N ILE A 72 2.98 1.52 3.30
CA ILE A 72 1.96 1.09 2.34
C ILE A 72 1.30 -0.17 2.87
N GLU A 73 0.02 -0.06 3.18
CA GLU A 73 -0.76 -1.14 3.77
C GLU A 73 -1.90 -1.52 2.83
N ALA A 74 -1.98 -2.81 2.50
CA ALA A 74 -3.15 -3.39 1.84
C ALA A 74 -4.11 -3.84 2.93
N GLY A 75 -5.41 -3.70 2.72
CA GLY A 75 -6.39 -4.14 3.70
C GLY A 75 -7.80 -4.13 3.16
N LEU A 76 -8.71 -4.58 4.00
CA LEU A 76 -10.12 -4.65 3.64
C LEU A 76 -10.92 -3.54 4.31
N ILE A 77 -11.73 -2.83 3.53
CA ILE A 77 -12.71 -1.87 4.04
C ILE A 77 -14.11 -2.44 3.81
N ASP A 78 -14.95 -2.37 4.84
CA ASP A 78 -16.36 -2.77 4.74
C ASP A 78 -17.17 -1.57 4.23
N ILE A 79 -17.90 -1.76 3.13
CA ILE A 79 -18.76 -0.77 2.51
C ILE A 79 -20.21 -1.24 2.62
N GLU A 80 -20.72 -1.29 3.85
CA GLU A 80 -22.13 -1.57 4.19
C GLU A 80 -22.73 -2.70 3.32
N GLU A 81 -23.81 -2.45 2.58
CA GLU A 81 -24.48 -3.47 1.76
C GLU A 81 -23.66 -3.93 0.55
N LEU A 82 -22.60 -3.21 0.16
CA LEU A 82 -21.70 -3.60 -0.93
C LEU A 82 -20.64 -4.62 -0.48
N GLY A 83 -20.46 -4.79 0.83
CA GLY A 83 -19.50 -5.72 1.44
C GLY A 83 -18.06 -5.20 1.39
N TYR A 84 -17.10 -6.13 1.43
CA TYR A 84 -15.69 -5.79 1.59
C TYR A 84 -14.98 -5.47 0.28
N PHE A 85 -14.17 -4.42 0.32
CA PHE A 85 -13.30 -3.99 -0.76
C PHE A 85 -11.84 -4.08 -0.33
N ASP A 86 -10.98 -4.57 -1.21
CA ASP A 86 -9.53 -4.48 -1.05
C ASP A 86 -9.05 -3.11 -1.52
N VAL A 87 -8.18 -2.49 -0.73
CA VAL A 87 -7.59 -1.19 -1.00
C VAL A 87 -6.15 -1.15 -0.48
N HIS A 88 -5.28 -0.44 -1.19
CA HIS A 88 -3.97 -0.07 -0.72
C HIS A 88 -3.97 1.39 -0.27
N ILE A 89 -3.48 1.66 0.94
CA ILE A 89 -3.33 3.01 1.47
C ILE A 89 -1.86 3.28 1.74
N THR A 90 -1.36 4.36 1.16
CA THR A 90 -0.02 4.89 1.41
C THR A 90 -0.13 6.03 2.41
N CYS A 91 0.64 5.94 3.50
CA CYS A 91 1.01 7.06 4.34
C CYS A 91 2.39 7.56 3.90
N LEU A 92 2.52 8.87 3.71
CA LEU A 92 3.75 9.54 3.34
C LEU A 92 4.08 10.59 4.41
N ILE A 93 5.32 10.55 4.88
CA ILE A 93 5.92 11.58 5.72
C ILE A 93 7.12 12.15 4.97
N ASP A 94 7.17 13.47 4.77
CA ASP A 94 8.33 14.11 4.16
C ASP A 94 9.39 14.52 5.20
N LYS A 95 10.54 15.02 4.72
CA LYS A 95 11.62 15.53 5.59
C LYS A 95 11.21 16.70 6.49
N ASN A 96 10.18 17.44 6.12
CA ASN A 96 9.62 18.54 6.91
C ASN A 96 8.51 18.08 7.87
N ASN A 97 8.35 16.77 8.08
CA ASN A 97 7.30 16.15 8.91
C ASN A 97 5.87 16.39 8.41
N ARG A 98 5.68 16.73 7.13
CA ARG A 98 4.34 16.82 6.55
C ARG A 98 3.82 15.42 6.30
N LEU A 99 2.59 15.18 6.75
CA LEU A 99 1.89 13.91 6.67
C LEU A 99 0.83 13.97 5.57
N SER A 100 0.81 12.96 4.71
CA SER A 100 -0.19 12.82 3.65
C SER A 100 -0.61 11.36 3.49
N TYR A 101 -1.83 11.15 3.01
CA TYR A 101 -2.35 9.82 2.70
C TYR A 101 -2.86 9.77 1.27
N GLY A 102 -2.70 8.61 0.64
CA GLY A 102 -3.22 8.34 -0.68
C GLY A 102 -3.79 6.93 -0.77
N PHE A 103 -4.89 6.81 -1.50
CA PHE A 103 -5.65 5.58 -1.64
C PHE A 103 -5.50 5.08 -3.08
N SER A 104 -5.35 3.78 -3.26
CA SER A 104 -5.51 3.16 -4.58
C SER A 104 -6.98 3.13 -4.99
N PRO A 105 -7.28 2.86 -6.27
CA PRO A 105 -8.58 2.29 -6.62
C PRO A 105 -8.86 1.07 -5.73
N ALA A 106 -10.07 0.99 -5.19
CA ALA A 106 -10.53 -0.16 -4.42
C ALA A 106 -11.38 -1.07 -5.30
N PHE A 107 -11.43 -2.36 -4.96
CA PHE A 107 -12.27 -3.33 -5.69
C PHE A 107 -12.94 -4.30 -4.74
N ALA A 108 -14.18 -4.70 -5.06
CA ALA A 108 -14.94 -5.65 -4.27
C ALA A 108 -14.27 -7.04 -4.32
N ILE A 109 -14.17 -7.69 -3.16
CA ILE A 109 -13.70 -9.08 -3.08
C ILE A 109 -14.90 -10.04 -2.91
N PRO A 110 -14.77 -11.31 -3.33
CA PRO A 110 -15.83 -12.29 -3.11
C PRO A 110 -16.17 -12.40 -1.63
N LYS A 111 -17.47 -12.36 -1.29
CA LYS A 111 -17.95 -12.45 0.11
C LYS A 111 -17.32 -13.62 0.86
N LYS A 112 -17.22 -14.78 0.21
CA LYS A 112 -16.58 -15.97 0.79
C LYS A 112 -15.15 -15.72 1.24
N PHE A 113 -14.37 -14.93 0.50
CA PHE A 113 -12.98 -14.63 0.85
C PHE A 113 -12.92 -13.64 2.01
N ALA A 114 -13.79 -12.63 1.99
CA ALA A 114 -13.92 -11.69 3.11
C ALA A 114 -14.29 -12.43 4.41
N ASP A 115 -15.29 -13.32 4.37
CA ASP A 115 -15.72 -14.10 5.55
C ASP A 115 -14.57 -14.95 6.11
N LEU A 116 -13.74 -15.55 5.25
CA LEU A 116 -12.57 -16.34 5.65
C LEU A 116 -11.47 -15.50 6.33
N LEU A 117 -11.27 -14.26 5.88
CA LEU A 117 -10.29 -13.33 6.49
C LEU A 117 -10.81 -12.78 7.81
N VAL A 118 -12.08 -12.33 7.84
CA VAL A 118 -12.71 -11.78 9.04
C VAL A 118 -12.81 -12.84 10.15
N SER A 119 -13.07 -14.09 9.80
CA SER A 119 -13.11 -15.20 10.77
C SER A 119 -11.71 -15.67 11.23
N GLY A 120 -10.64 -15.17 10.62
CA GLY A 120 -9.26 -15.54 10.96
C GLY A 120 -8.86 -16.94 10.49
N VAL A 121 -9.61 -17.54 9.57
CA VAL A 121 -9.24 -18.84 8.96
C VAL A 121 -7.99 -18.69 8.09
N TYR A 122 -7.81 -17.53 7.48
CA TYR A 122 -6.61 -17.12 6.75
C TYR A 122 -6.11 -15.77 7.27
N GLU A 123 -4.79 -15.57 7.21
CA GLU A 123 -4.18 -14.32 7.67
C GLU A 123 -4.08 -13.27 6.55
N GLU A 124 -4.02 -13.72 5.29
CA GLU A 124 -3.87 -12.87 4.10
C GLU A 124 -4.79 -13.28 2.96
N LEU A 125 -5.24 -12.30 2.18
CA LEU A 125 -6.03 -12.54 0.98
C LEU A 125 -5.28 -13.38 -0.05
N GLU A 126 -3.95 -13.22 -0.13
CA GLU A 126 -3.09 -13.96 -1.06
C GLU A 126 -3.07 -15.46 -0.76
N GLU A 127 -3.09 -15.86 0.52
CA GLU A 127 -3.14 -17.26 0.94
C GLU A 127 -4.44 -17.92 0.46
N ILE A 128 -5.57 -17.22 0.57
CA ILE A 128 -6.87 -17.69 0.06
C ILE A 128 -6.82 -17.85 -1.45
N VAL A 129 -6.27 -16.86 -2.15
CA VAL A 129 -6.23 -16.84 -3.62
C VAL A 129 -5.34 -17.95 -4.15
N ASP A 130 -4.15 -18.14 -3.57
CA ASP A 130 -3.24 -19.23 -3.93
C ASP A 130 -3.90 -20.60 -3.71
N THR A 131 -4.58 -20.77 -2.58
CA THR A 131 -5.31 -22.02 -2.30
C THR A 131 -6.48 -22.25 -3.27
N TYR A 132 -7.29 -21.21 -3.54
CA TYR A 132 -8.51 -21.34 -4.32
C TYR A 132 -8.25 -21.47 -5.82
N TYR A 133 -7.27 -20.75 -6.36
CA TYR A 133 -6.95 -20.74 -7.79
C TYR A 133 -5.77 -21.65 -8.15
N GLY A 134 -5.12 -22.29 -7.17
CA GLY A 134 -3.93 -23.12 -7.39
C GLY A 134 -2.72 -22.31 -7.85
N THR A 135 -2.65 -21.03 -7.47
CA THR A 135 -1.49 -20.17 -7.75
C THR A 135 -0.45 -20.28 -6.64
N SER A 136 0.71 -19.64 -6.84
CA SER A 136 1.77 -19.55 -5.84
C SER A 136 2.38 -18.17 -5.84
N ASN A 137 2.47 -17.55 -4.66
CA ASN A 137 2.98 -16.21 -4.42
C ASN A 137 2.31 -15.18 -5.34
N ILE A 138 0.97 -15.24 -5.46
CA ILE A 138 0.23 -14.34 -6.35
C ILE A 138 0.49 -12.86 -6.02
N GLY A 139 0.73 -12.51 -4.76
CA GLY A 139 1.07 -11.16 -4.34
C GLY A 139 2.29 -10.55 -5.01
N ASP A 140 3.27 -11.38 -5.37
CA ASP A 140 4.48 -10.99 -6.10
C ASP A 140 4.30 -11.08 -7.63
N LYS A 141 3.24 -11.78 -8.08
CA LYS A 141 2.92 -12.04 -9.50
C LYS A 141 1.73 -11.22 -10.02
N GLY A 142 1.41 -10.11 -9.36
CA GLY A 142 0.37 -9.17 -9.80
C GLY A 142 -0.85 -9.07 -8.87
N GLY A 143 -0.90 -9.87 -7.81
CA GLY A 143 -1.95 -9.86 -6.79
C GLY A 143 -3.31 -10.36 -7.30
N PHE A 144 -4.27 -10.51 -6.39
CA PHE A 144 -5.59 -11.02 -6.71
C PHE A 144 -6.30 -10.23 -7.83
N ILE A 145 -6.12 -8.90 -7.85
CA ILE A 145 -6.68 -8.02 -8.86
C ILE A 145 -6.26 -8.41 -10.30
N SER A 146 -5.06 -8.96 -10.50
CA SER A 146 -4.61 -9.40 -11.81
C SER A 146 -5.47 -10.56 -12.35
N LEU A 147 -5.90 -11.48 -11.50
CA LEU A 147 -6.79 -12.57 -11.88
C LEU A 147 -8.18 -12.03 -12.25
N LEU A 148 -8.73 -11.16 -11.39
CA LEU A 148 -10.08 -10.59 -11.58
C LEU A 148 -10.18 -9.72 -12.84
N THR A 149 -9.11 -8.99 -13.17
CA THR A 149 -9.07 -8.05 -14.30
C THR A 149 -8.45 -8.66 -15.56
N LYS A 150 -8.11 -9.96 -15.56
CA LYS A 150 -7.42 -10.63 -16.68
C LYS A 150 -6.12 -9.90 -17.07
N ASN A 151 -5.32 -9.53 -16.07
CA ASN A 151 -4.05 -8.81 -16.16
C ASN A 151 -4.12 -7.37 -16.68
N ASN A 152 -5.31 -6.76 -16.77
CA ASN A 152 -5.42 -5.33 -17.14
C ASN A 152 -5.00 -4.39 -16.00
N VAL A 153 -5.13 -4.83 -14.74
CA VAL A 153 -4.65 -4.12 -13.57
C VAL A 153 -3.87 -5.09 -12.70
N VAL A 154 -2.68 -4.69 -12.26
CA VAL A 154 -1.85 -5.48 -11.33
C VAL A 154 -1.64 -4.74 -10.02
N ARG A 155 -1.20 -5.46 -8.99
CA ARG A 155 -0.91 -4.91 -7.65
C ARG A 155 0.07 -3.74 -7.69
N GLU A 156 1.04 -3.76 -8.61
CA GLU A 156 1.96 -2.64 -8.81
C GLU A 156 1.20 -1.34 -9.13
N ASP A 157 0.13 -1.40 -9.93
CA ASP A 157 -0.68 -0.23 -10.28
C ASP A 157 -1.43 0.33 -9.07
N LEU A 158 -1.95 -0.55 -8.20
CA LEU A 158 -2.60 -0.12 -6.95
C LEU A 158 -1.61 0.63 -6.04
N VAL A 159 -0.39 0.08 -5.89
CA VAL A 159 0.68 0.77 -5.17
C VAL A 159 1.00 2.10 -5.82
N TYR A 160 1.26 2.11 -7.13
CA TYR A 160 1.56 3.31 -7.90
C TYR A 160 0.52 4.42 -7.67
N TYR A 161 -0.76 4.13 -7.86
CA TYR A 161 -1.81 5.14 -7.69
C TYR A 161 -1.93 5.59 -6.24
N SER A 162 -1.87 4.70 -5.25
CA SER A 162 -1.91 5.11 -3.84
C SER A 162 -0.80 6.09 -3.47
N VAL A 163 0.40 5.93 -4.06
CA VAL A 163 1.55 6.81 -3.82
C VAL A 163 1.40 8.13 -4.56
N VAL A 164 0.96 8.10 -5.82
CA VAL A 164 0.64 9.32 -6.58
C VAL A 164 -0.37 10.16 -5.80
N MET A 165 -1.44 9.55 -5.27
CA MET A 165 -2.44 10.27 -4.47
C MET A 165 -1.82 10.85 -3.18
N ALA A 166 -0.93 10.11 -2.52
CA ALA A 166 -0.26 10.60 -1.30
C ALA A 166 0.69 11.77 -1.58
N LEU A 167 1.22 11.88 -2.79
CA LEU A 167 2.09 12.99 -3.21
C LEU A 167 1.33 14.27 -3.53
N ILE A 168 0.01 14.23 -3.78
CA ILE A 168 -0.77 15.40 -4.23
C ILE A 168 -0.59 16.61 -3.29
N PRO A 169 -0.78 16.51 -1.96
CA PRO A 169 -0.59 17.66 -1.07
C PRO A 169 0.86 18.14 -1.02
N ILE A 170 1.81 17.24 -1.27
CA ILE A 170 3.26 17.49 -1.16
C ILE A 170 3.81 18.23 -2.37
N ILE A 171 3.30 17.94 -3.57
CA ILE A 171 3.75 18.60 -4.80
C ILE A 171 2.97 19.89 -5.09
N ASN A 172 1.86 20.13 -4.38
CA ASN A 172 1.00 21.31 -4.53
C ASN A 172 0.92 22.15 -3.24
N LEU A 173 2.05 22.35 -2.55
CA LEU A 173 2.09 22.98 -1.23
C LEU A 173 1.39 24.33 -1.16
N ASP A 174 1.54 25.16 -2.19
CA ASP A 174 0.91 26.49 -2.26
C ASP A 174 -0.62 26.43 -2.22
N THR A 175 -1.21 25.29 -2.57
CA THR A 175 -2.66 25.05 -2.48
C THR A 175 -3.08 24.52 -1.11
N TYR A 176 -2.24 23.68 -0.48
CA TYR A 176 -2.59 22.94 0.74
C TYR A 176 -2.08 23.59 2.04
N LEU A 177 -1.21 24.60 1.97
CA LEU A 177 -0.68 25.34 3.12
C LEU A 177 -1.25 26.76 3.28
N GLN A 178 -2.38 27.05 2.61
CA GLN A 178 -3.14 28.29 2.83
C GLN A 178 -3.92 28.27 4.13
#